data_AF-A0A9Q3IML6-F1
#
_entry.id   AF-A0A9Q3IML6-F1
#
_cell.length_a   1.000
_cell.length_b   1.000
_cell.length_c   1.000
_cell.angle_alpha   90.00
_cell.angle_beta   90.00
_cell.angle_gamma   90.00
#
_symmetry.space_group_name_H-M   'P 1'
#
loop_
_entity.id
_entity.type
_entity.pdbx_description
1 polymer ?
#
loop_
_entity_poly.entity_id
_entity_poly.type
_entity_poly.pdbx_seq_one_letter_code
_entity_poly.pdbx_strand_id
1 'polypeptide(L)'
;MQKEYSALHEEFLSSKTKGPGEFFRSINKVRICCHHHIMLNTMADPDLEDHEGRGNQDNSSTITQTIVSVETCIMSSKIAHLLKSVLRQKRSNCGPCKLVVYSQLTQFLDLIGIVLAHHSILSECIDGTITARGQEKALEKFFNNPEFEVLISSIAAAGTGLRITCTNIVY
;
A
#
# COMPACT_ATOMS: atom_id res chain seq x y z
N MET A 1 -9.15 -15.66 -3.59
CA MET A 1 -10.08 -14.50 -3.70
C MET A 1 -11.55 -14.87 -3.51
N GLN A 2 -12.25 -15.55 -4.43
CA GLN A 2 -13.73 -15.69 -4.33
C GLN A 2 -14.21 -16.51 -3.10
N LYS A 3 -13.44 -17.52 -2.69
CA LYS A 3 -13.73 -18.32 -1.47
C LYS A 3 -13.53 -17.51 -0.18
N GLU A 4 -12.45 -16.73 -0.09
CA GLU A 4 -12.14 -15.91 1.10
C GLU A 4 -13.13 -14.74 1.24
N TYR A 5 -13.49 -14.09 0.13
CA TYR A 5 -14.49 -13.04 0.15
C TYR A 5 -15.86 -13.57 0.60
N SER A 6 -16.24 -14.78 0.17
CA SER A 6 -17.50 -15.40 0.60
C SER A 6 -17.51 -15.67 2.10
N ALA A 7 -16.42 -16.18 2.66
CA ALA A 7 -16.30 -16.39 4.11
C ALA A 7 -16.38 -15.06 4.90
N LEU A 8 -15.71 -14.01 4.41
CA LEU A 8 -15.77 -12.68 5.02
C LEU A 8 -17.14 -12.03 4.88
N HIS A 9 -17.86 -12.30 3.79
CA HIS A 9 -19.22 -11.80 3.59
C HIS A 9 -20.17 -12.38 4.63
N GLU A 10 -20.10 -13.69 4.88
CA GLU A 10 -20.89 -14.34 5.93
C GLU A 10 -20.53 -13.79 7.33
N GLU A 11 -19.22 -13.60 7.60
CA GLU A 11 -18.77 -12.98 8.86
C GLU A 11 -19.33 -11.56 9.02
N PHE A 12 -19.33 -10.76 7.95
CA PHE A 12 -19.88 -9.41 7.93
C PHE A 12 -21.38 -9.39 8.19
N LEU A 13 -22.14 -10.26 7.52
CA LEU A 13 -23.58 -10.38 7.76
C LEU A 13 -23.88 -10.76 9.22
N SER A 14 -23.10 -11.69 9.79
CA SER A 14 -23.23 -12.10 11.19
C SER A 14 -22.87 -10.98 12.18
N SER A 15 -21.89 -10.14 11.86
CA SER A 15 -21.42 -9.06 12.74
C SER A 15 -22.44 -7.94 12.97
N LYS A 16 -23.40 -7.75 12.06
CA LYS A 16 -24.41 -6.66 12.14
C LYS A 16 -25.25 -6.69 13.42
N THR A 17 -25.35 -7.85 14.08
CA THR A 17 -26.13 -8.04 15.31
C THR A 17 -25.25 -8.17 16.55
N LYS A 18 -23.92 -8.20 16.41
CA LYS A 18 -22.95 -8.49 17.49
C LYS A 18 -22.36 -7.24 18.18
N GLY A 19 -22.88 -6.06 17.84
CA GLY A 19 -22.43 -4.78 18.37
C GLY A 19 -21.34 -4.10 17.53
N PRO A 20 -21.01 -2.83 17.84
CA PRO A 20 -20.20 -1.98 16.98
C PRO A 20 -18.76 -2.49 16.80
N GLY A 21 -18.11 -3.02 17.84
CA GLY A 21 -16.72 -3.50 17.75
C GLY A 21 -16.54 -4.64 16.73
N GLU A 22 -17.37 -5.68 16.83
CA GLU A 22 -17.37 -6.82 15.90
C GLU A 22 -17.74 -6.41 14.47
N PHE A 23 -18.69 -5.48 14.33
CA PHE A 23 -19.07 -4.92 13.04
C PHE A 23 -17.91 -4.18 12.35
N PHE A 24 -17.22 -3.29 13.08
CA PHE A 24 -16.07 -2.56 12.52
C PHE A 24 -14.89 -3.48 12.22
N ARG A 25 -14.66 -4.50 13.06
CA ARG A 25 -13.65 -5.54 12.78
C ARG A 25 -13.94 -6.26 11.48
N SER A 26 -15.19 -6.67 11.26
CA SER A 26 -15.58 -7.36 10.03
C SER A 26 -15.48 -6.45 8.80
N ILE A 27 -15.93 -5.19 8.90
CA ILE A 27 -15.72 -4.19 7.83
C ILE A 27 -14.24 -4.04 7.50
N ASN A 28 -13.37 -3.97 8.51
CA ASN A 28 -11.94 -3.82 8.28
C ASN A 28 -11.36 -5.02 7.53
N LYS A 29 -11.77 -6.25 7.87
CA LYS A 29 -11.38 -7.46 7.12
C LYS A 29 -11.85 -7.41 5.67
N VAL A 30 -13.10 -7.03 5.42
CA VAL A 30 -13.63 -6.87 4.05
C VAL A 30 -12.81 -5.82 3.28
N ARG A 31 -12.49 -4.68 3.92
CA ARG A 31 -11.65 -3.63 3.34
C ARG A 31 -10.26 -4.15 2.97
N ILE A 32 -9.62 -4.91 3.86
CA ILE A 32 -8.29 -5.48 3.65
C ILE A 32 -8.29 -6.50 2.51
N CYS A 33 -9.27 -7.40 2.47
CA CYS A 33 -9.41 -8.42 1.41
C CYS A 33 -9.48 -7.79 0.00
N CYS A 34 -10.20 -6.67 -0.12
CA CYS A 34 -10.32 -5.92 -1.37
C CYS A 34 -8.99 -5.28 -1.85
N HIS A 35 -8.01 -5.13 -0.98
CA HIS A 35 -6.66 -4.70 -1.37
C HIS A 35 -5.85 -5.92 -1.79
N HIS A 36 -5.73 -6.93 -0.93
CA HIS A 36 -5.08 -8.19 -1.24
C HIS A 36 -5.43 -9.26 -0.19
N HIS A 37 -5.71 -10.50 -0.61
CA HIS A 37 -6.12 -11.58 0.29
C HIS A 37 -5.05 -11.98 1.33
N ILE A 38 -3.76 -11.99 0.96
CA ILE A 38 -2.64 -12.21 1.91
C ILE A 38 -2.68 -11.29 3.13
N MET A 39 -3.19 -10.07 2.98
CA MET A 39 -3.15 -9.08 4.06
C MET A 39 -4.13 -9.41 5.21
N LEU A 40 -5.02 -10.39 5.04
CA LEU A 40 -5.97 -10.78 6.08
C LEU A 40 -5.31 -11.39 7.31
N ASN A 41 -4.18 -12.09 7.14
CA ASN A 41 -3.47 -12.73 8.26
C ASN A 41 -2.54 -11.77 9.00
N THR A 42 -2.08 -10.70 8.34
CA THR A 42 -1.12 -9.74 8.90
C THR A 42 -1.77 -8.69 9.81
N MET A 43 -3.10 -8.59 9.81
CA MET A 43 -3.87 -7.59 10.55
C MET A 43 -4.86 -8.24 11.55
N ALA A 44 -4.66 -9.52 11.84
CA ALA A 44 -5.59 -10.31 12.65
C ALA A 44 -5.47 -10.06 14.16
N ASP A 45 -4.49 -9.28 14.62
CA ASP A 45 -4.29 -9.01 16.05
C ASP A 45 -4.37 -7.50 16.39
N PRO A 46 -5.57 -6.98 16.65
CA PRO A 46 -5.79 -5.62 17.15
C PRO A 46 -5.64 -5.48 18.68
N ASP A 47 -5.28 -6.54 19.43
CA ASP A 47 -5.21 -6.52 20.91
C ASP A 47 -3.82 -6.15 21.47
N LEU A 48 -2.92 -5.57 20.66
CA LEU A 48 -1.53 -5.27 21.05
C LEU A 48 -1.16 -3.78 21.17
N GLU A 49 -2.11 -2.88 21.43
CA GLU A 49 -1.77 -1.51 21.88
C GLU A 49 -2.55 -1.11 23.14
N ASP A 50 -1.95 -1.37 24.30
CA ASP A 50 -1.98 -0.46 25.47
C ASP A 50 -0.89 -0.90 26.49
N HIS A 51 0.32 -0.35 26.35
CA HIS A 51 1.17 0.00 27.48
C HIS A 51 2.30 0.95 27.07
N GLU A 52 2.16 2.22 27.41
CA GLU A 52 3.26 3.18 27.44
C GLU A 52 4.32 2.75 28.46
N GLY A 53 5.58 2.68 28.02
CA GLY A 53 6.73 2.36 28.87
C GLY A 53 8.06 2.53 28.13
N ARG A 54 8.70 3.68 28.35
CA ARG A 54 10.01 4.08 27.82
C ARG A 54 11.11 3.06 28.16
N GLY A 55 11.72 2.45 27.13
CA GLY A 55 12.88 1.57 27.30
C GLY A 55 13.59 1.31 25.97
N ASN A 56 14.81 1.81 25.84
CA ASN A 56 15.73 1.60 24.73
C ASN A 56 15.98 0.09 24.50
N GLN A 57 15.58 -0.45 23.36
CA GLN A 57 16.08 -1.71 22.81
C GLN A 57 15.87 -1.72 21.28
N ASP A 58 16.94 -2.11 20.60
CA ASP A 58 17.06 -2.26 19.16
C ASP A 58 16.03 -3.26 18.62
N ASN A 59 14.84 -2.78 18.28
CA ASN A 59 13.80 -3.60 17.66
C ASN A 59 13.73 -3.24 16.18
N SER A 60 14.74 -3.71 15.46
CA SER A 60 14.67 -3.94 14.02
C SER A 60 13.34 -4.64 13.72
N SER A 61 12.42 -3.92 13.10
CA SER A 61 11.08 -4.35 12.71
C SER A 61 11.21 -5.63 11.89
N THR A 62 11.09 -6.75 12.59
CA THR A 62 11.26 -8.08 12.04
C THR A 62 9.98 -8.43 11.28
N ILE A 63 9.88 -7.92 10.05
CA ILE A 63 9.10 -8.59 9.01
C ILE A 63 9.93 -9.79 8.63
N THR A 64 9.66 -10.92 9.28
CA THR A 64 10.12 -12.22 8.81
C THR A 64 9.64 -12.38 7.38
N GLN A 65 10.61 -12.52 6.50
CA GLN A 65 10.53 -12.70 5.06
C GLN A 65 9.63 -13.89 4.70
N THR A 66 8.31 -13.71 4.74
CA THR A 66 7.47 -14.53 3.86
C THR A 66 7.83 -14.10 2.45
N ILE A 67 8.45 -14.99 1.67
CA ILE A 67 8.77 -14.74 0.26
C ILE A 67 7.42 -14.60 -0.46
N VAL A 68 6.86 -13.39 -0.49
CA VAL A 68 5.65 -13.12 -1.24
C VAL A 68 6.04 -13.10 -2.72
N SER A 69 5.56 -14.10 -3.47
CA SER A 69 5.82 -14.16 -4.91
C SER A 69 5.09 -13.04 -5.63
N VAL A 70 5.68 -12.55 -6.72
CA VAL A 70 5.08 -11.53 -7.60
C VAL A 70 3.75 -12.02 -8.18
N GLU A 71 3.67 -13.31 -8.52
CA GLU A 71 2.41 -13.94 -8.96
C GLU A 71 1.31 -13.74 -7.92
N THR A 72 1.65 -13.86 -6.64
CA THR A 72 0.67 -13.67 -5.59
C THR A 72 0.26 -12.21 -5.49
N CYS A 73 1.20 -11.25 -5.51
CA CYS A 73 0.89 -9.81 -5.51
C CYS A 73 -0.08 -9.41 -6.66
N ILE A 74 0.10 -9.99 -7.86
CA ILE A 74 -0.70 -9.71 -9.05
C ILE A 74 -2.14 -10.29 -8.93
N MET A 75 -2.42 -11.16 -7.95
CA MET A 75 -3.79 -11.60 -7.68
C MET A 75 -4.70 -10.47 -7.19
N SER A 76 -4.15 -9.33 -6.72
CA SER A 76 -4.91 -8.11 -6.51
C SER A 76 -5.27 -7.47 -7.85
N SER A 77 -6.57 -7.30 -8.11
CA SER A 77 -7.06 -6.59 -9.29
C SER A 77 -6.56 -5.15 -9.36
N LYS A 78 -6.34 -4.50 -8.21
CA LYS A 78 -5.79 -3.14 -8.12
C LYS A 78 -4.31 -3.12 -8.56
N ILE A 79 -3.48 -4.04 -8.05
CA ILE A 79 -2.07 -4.12 -8.42
C ILE A 79 -1.92 -4.52 -9.90
N ALA A 80 -2.70 -5.50 -10.37
CA ALA A 80 -2.72 -5.90 -11.76
C ALA A 80 -3.12 -4.75 -12.70
N HIS A 81 -4.12 -3.96 -12.31
CA HIS A 81 -4.55 -2.79 -13.09
C HIS A 81 -3.48 -1.69 -13.10
N LEU A 82 -2.88 -1.39 -11.95
CA LEU A 82 -1.79 -0.43 -11.82
C LEU A 82 -0.63 -0.80 -12.76
N LEU A 83 -0.14 -2.04 -12.67
CA LEU A 83 0.94 -2.53 -13.53
C LEU A 83 0.58 -2.41 -15.02
N LYS A 84 -0.63 -2.82 -15.40
CA LYS A 84 -1.11 -2.71 -16.78
C LYS A 84 -1.16 -1.26 -17.26
N SER A 85 -1.54 -0.32 -16.40
CA SER A 85 -1.57 1.10 -16.75
C SER A 85 -0.18 1.69 -16.93
N VAL A 86 0.77 1.40 -16.03
CA VAL A 86 2.16 1.87 -16.16
C VAL A 86 2.79 1.32 -17.44
N LEU A 87 2.67 0.01 -17.70
CA LEU A 87 3.22 -0.62 -18.90
C LEU A 87 2.58 -0.09 -20.19
N ARG A 88 1.28 0.23 -20.17
CA ARG A 88 0.59 0.83 -21.32
C ARG A 88 1.16 2.23 -21.61
N GLN A 89 1.38 3.04 -20.58
CA GLN A 89 1.92 4.38 -20.75
C GLN A 89 3.35 4.38 -21.27
N LYS A 90 4.20 3.47 -20.79
CA LYS A 90 5.54 3.23 -21.37
C LYS A 90 5.50 2.99 -22.87
N ARG A 91 4.54 2.19 -23.34
CA ARG A 91 4.41 1.82 -24.76
C ARG A 91 3.88 2.96 -25.63
N SER A 92 3.07 3.86 -25.07
CA SER A 92 2.49 4.97 -25.83
C SER A 92 3.51 6.04 -26.24
N ASN A 93 4.73 6.02 -25.70
CA ASN A 93 5.85 6.90 -26.05
C ASN A 93 5.53 8.42 -25.98
N CYS A 94 4.53 8.81 -25.18
CA CYS A 94 4.07 10.20 -25.03
C CYS A 94 4.93 11.05 -24.07
N GLY A 95 6.20 10.69 -23.85
CA GLY A 95 7.08 11.32 -22.87
C GLY A 95 7.08 10.63 -21.49
N PRO A 96 7.83 11.17 -20.51
CA PRO A 96 7.97 10.58 -19.18
C PRO A 96 6.62 10.57 -18.45
N CYS A 97 6.16 9.37 -18.09
CA CYS A 97 4.90 9.19 -17.39
C CYS A 97 5.13 9.19 -15.87
N LYS A 98 4.56 10.17 -15.17
CA LYS A 98 4.60 10.26 -13.71
C LYS A 98 3.27 9.83 -13.12
N LEU A 99 3.31 8.79 -12.30
CA LEU A 99 2.18 8.20 -11.61
C LEU A 99 2.33 8.39 -10.10
N VAL A 100 1.23 8.60 -9.39
CA VAL A 100 1.22 8.56 -7.92
C VAL A 100 0.19 7.56 -7.45
N VAL A 101 0.55 6.73 -6.48
CA VAL A 101 -0.32 5.73 -5.87
C VAL A 101 -0.43 6.01 -4.38
N TYR A 102 -1.65 6.18 -3.88
CA TYR A 102 -1.91 6.34 -2.45
C TYR A 102 -2.51 5.09 -1.82
N SER A 103 -2.11 4.79 -0.58
CA SER A 103 -2.79 3.78 0.24
C SER A 103 -2.82 4.19 1.71
N GLN A 104 -3.88 3.77 2.40
CA GLN A 104 -3.94 3.83 3.86
C GLN A 104 -3.15 2.68 4.51
N LEU A 105 -2.91 1.58 3.76
CA LEU A 105 -2.23 0.39 4.25
C LEU A 105 -0.81 0.36 3.69
N THR A 106 0.19 0.56 4.55
CA THR A 106 1.63 0.51 4.19
C THR A 106 2.02 -0.85 3.63
N GLN A 107 1.52 -1.94 4.21
CA GLN A 107 1.71 -3.29 3.69
C GLN A 107 1.23 -3.46 2.23
N PHE A 108 0.20 -2.72 1.79
CA PHE A 108 -0.22 -2.74 0.40
C PHE A 108 0.77 -1.99 -0.52
N LEU A 109 1.41 -0.94 0.00
CA LEU A 109 2.48 -0.22 -0.68
C LEU A 109 3.71 -1.11 -0.89
N ASP A 110 4.03 -1.96 0.09
CA ASP A 110 5.12 -2.94 -0.04
C ASP A 110 4.84 -3.94 -1.18
N LEU A 111 3.61 -4.46 -1.27
CA LEU A 111 3.21 -5.36 -2.36
C LEU A 111 3.32 -4.69 -3.72
N ILE A 112 2.95 -3.41 -3.82
CA ILE A 112 3.13 -2.63 -5.05
C ILE A 112 4.62 -2.50 -5.38
N GLY A 113 5.45 -2.13 -4.40
CA GLY A 113 6.90 -1.98 -4.57
C GLY A 113 7.56 -3.25 -5.10
N ILE A 114 7.18 -4.42 -4.57
CA ILE A 114 7.68 -5.73 -5.05
C ILE A 114 7.36 -5.93 -6.54
N VAL A 115 6.12 -5.67 -6.96
CA VAL A 115 5.70 -5.84 -8.35
C VAL A 115 6.40 -4.85 -9.27
N LEU A 116 6.53 -3.59 -8.88
CA LEU A 116 7.22 -2.58 -9.68
C LEU A 116 8.70 -2.92 -9.86
N ALA A 117 9.38 -3.30 -8.77
CA ALA A 117 10.78 -3.70 -8.81
C ALA A 117 11.02 -4.92 -9.72
N HIS A 118 10.14 -5.93 -9.63
CA HIS A 118 10.21 -7.11 -10.50
C HIS A 118 10.07 -6.76 -11.99
N HIS A 119 9.29 -5.74 -12.33
CA HIS A 119 9.12 -5.26 -13.71
C HIS A 119 10.10 -4.15 -14.09
N SER A 120 11.15 -3.91 -13.29
CA SER A 120 12.15 -2.86 -13.51
C SER A 120 11.53 -1.47 -13.70
N ILE A 121 10.47 -1.19 -12.96
CA ILE A 121 9.85 0.13 -12.86
C ILE A 121 10.42 0.82 -11.63
N LEU A 122 11.12 1.93 -11.84
CA LEU A 122 11.68 2.69 -10.72
C LEU A 122 10.57 3.48 -10.02
N SER A 123 10.55 3.36 -8.70
CA SER A 123 9.61 4.06 -7.85
C SER A 123 10.27 4.67 -6.63
N GLU A 124 9.72 5.79 -6.17
CA GLU A 124 10.03 6.36 -4.85
C GLU A 124 8.90 6.04 -3.87
N CYS A 125 9.22 5.89 -2.59
CA CYS A 125 8.24 5.67 -1.53
C CYS A 125 8.29 6.83 -0.52
N ILE A 126 7.12 7.40 -0.22
CA ILE A 126 6.94 8.42 0.82
C ILE A 126 5.87 7.95 1.80
N ASP A 127 6.28 7.47 2.96
CA ASP A 127 5.39 7.12 4.06
C ASP A 127 5.51 8.10 5.24
N GLY A 128 4.75 7.84 6.31
CA GLY A 128 4.71 8.71 7.49
C GLY A 128 5.96 8.63 8.38
N THR A 129 6.94 7.79 8.04
CA THR A 129 8.20 7.65 8.78
C THR A 129 9.29 8.59 8.26
N ILE A 130 9.14 9.11 7.04
CA ILE A 130 10.12 9.99 6.40
C ILE A 130 9.99 11.42 6.94
N THR A 131 11.12 12.03 7.32
CA THR A 131 11.15 13.45 7.72
C THR A 131 10.71 14.39 6.60
N ALA A 132 10.19 15.58 6.91
CA ALA A 132 9.79 16.58 5.91
C ALA A 132 10.88 16.87 4.86
N ARG A 133 12.16 16.96 5.28
CA ARG A 133 13.30 17.16 4.37
C ARG A 133 13.58 15.93 3.51
N GLY A 134 13.39 14.72 4.04
CA GLY A 134 13.53 13.48 3.25
C GLY A 134 12.43 13.36 2.20
N GLN A 135 11.21 13.74 2.58
CA GLN A 135 10.04 13.78 1.72
C GLN A 135 10.23 14.76 0.55
N GLU A 136 10.75 15.97 0.79
CA GLU A 136 11.11 16.94 -0.26
C GLU A 136 12.15 16.37 -1.22
N LYS A 137 13.21 15.75 -0.71
CA LYS A 137 14.24 15.11 -1.56
C LYS A 137 13.69 13.95 -2.40
N ALA A 138 12.80 13.14 -1.84
CA ALA A 138 12.14 12.06 -2.58
C ALA A 138 11.26 12.60 -3.71
N LEU A 139 10.52 13.69 -3.45
CA LEU A 139 9.75 14.39 -4.50
C LEU A 139 10.64 15.00 -5.56
N GLU A 140 11.71 15.70 -5.19
CA GLU A 140 12.67 16.27 -6.14
C GLU A 140 13.28 15.18 -7.02
N LYS A 141 13.71 14.06 -6.41
CA LYS A 141 14.23 12.91 -7.14
C LYS A 141 13.19 12.34 -8.09
N PHE A 142 11.95 12.17 -7.63
CA PHE A 142 10.85 11.68 -8.44
C PHE A 142 10.53 12.60 -9.62
N PHE A 143 10.46 13.92 -9.44
CA PHE A 143 10.09 14.84 -10.52
C PHE A 143 11.25 15.13 -11.48
N ASN A 144 12.48 15.23 -10.98
CA ASN A 144 13.63 15.63 -11.79
C ASN A 144 14.29 14.47 -12.54
N ASN A 145 14.11 13.21 -12.10
CA ASN A 145 14.64 12.05 -12.83
C ASN A 145 13.54 11.42 -13.70
N PRO A 146 13.63 11.43 -15.03
CA PRO A 146 12.63 10.82 -15.92
C PRO A 146 12.53 9.30 -15.80
N GLU A 147 13.53 8.63 -15.24
CA GLU A 147 13.54 7.17 -15.04
C GLU A 147 12.57 6.72 -13.93
N PHE A 148 12.25 7.60 -12.98
CA PHE A 148 11.28 7.32 -11.92
C PHE A 148 9.86 7.50 -12.44
N GLU A 149 9.03 6.48 -12.36
CA GLU A 149 7.72 6.50 -13.02
C GLU A 149 6.58 6.49 -12.03
N VAL A 150 6.78 5.89 -10.86
CA VAL A 150 5.75 5.75 -9.84
C VAL A 150 6.24 6.33 -8.52
N LEU A 151 5.44 7.20 -7.92
CA LEU A 151 5.57 7.60 -6.53
C LEU A 151 4.53 6.83 -5.72
N ILE A 152 4.97 6.11 -4.71
CA ILE A 152 4.12 5.36 -3.80
C ILE A 152 4.03 6.17 -2.50
N SER A 153 2.83 6.48 -2.01
CA SER A 153 2.71 7.27 -0.78
C SER A 153 1.59 6.81 0.15
N SER A 154 1.83 6.93 1.46
CA SER A 154 0.76 6.74 2.44
C SER A 154 -0.12 7.98 2.53
N ILE A 155 -1.43 7.81 2.80
CA ILE A 155 -2.33 8.96 3.00
C ILE A 155 -1.88 9.82 4.20
N ALA A 156 -1.29 9.19 5.22
CA ALA A 156 -0.74 9.89 6.38
C ALA A 156 0.38 10.88 6.00
N ALA A 157 1.24 10.52 5.04
CA ALA A 157 2.28 11.42 4.54
C ALA A 157 1.71 12.54 3.66
N ALA A 158 0.68 12.24 2.85
CA ALA A 158 0.04 13.20 1.96
C ALA A 158 -0.69 14.34 2.71
N GLY A 159 -1.19 14.08 3.93
CA GLY A 159 -1.90 15.06 4.77
C GLY A 159 -1.02 16.17 5.37
N THR A 160 0.30 16.12 5.20
CA THR A 160 1.27 17.06 5.79
C THR A 160 1.52 18.33 4.94
N GLY A 161 0.72 18.56 3.87
CA GLY A 161 0.91 19.69 2.96
C GLY A 161 1.82 19.39 1.77
N LEU A 162 1.97 18.11 1.41
CA LEU A 162 2.73 17.64 0.26
C LEU A 162 2.11 18.17 -1.05
N ARG A 163 2.75 19.15 -1.69
CA ARG A 163 2.29 19.70 -2.97
C ARG A 163 2.81 18.85 -4.13
N ILE A 164 2.01 17.88 -4.56
CA ILE A 164 2.26 17.08 -5.77
C ILE A 164 1.54 17.76 -6.95
N THR A 165 2.23 18.62 -7.68
CA THR A 165 1.64 19.40 -8.80
C THR A 165 1.91 18.82 -10.18
N CYS A 166 2.85 17.86 -10.32
CA CYS A 166 3.37 17.45 -11.62
C CYS A 166 3.10 15.96 -11.95
N THR A 167 1.92 15.45 -11.58
CA THR A 167 1.53 14.06 -11.83
C THR A 167 0.49 13.95 -12.92
N ASN A 168 0.67 13.01 -13.83
CA ASN A 168 -0.27 12.78 -14.94
C ASN A 168 -1.47 11.94 -14.50
N ILE A 169 -1.29 10.99 -13.57
CA ILE A 169 -2.34 10.09 -13.10
C ILE A 169 -2.14 9.74 -11.63
N VAL A 170 -3.24 9.73 -10.88
CA VAL A 170 -3.30 9.35 -9.45
C VAL A 170 -4.19 8.13 -9.28
N TYR A 171 -3.74 7.15 -8.49
CA TYR A 171 -4.49 5.96 -8.07
C TYR A 171 -4.67 5.88 -6.55
#